data_AF-A0A7X0XX20-F1
#
_entry.id   AF-A0A7X0XX20-F1
#
_cell.length_a   1.000
_cell.length_b   1.000
_cell.length_c   1.000
_cell.angle_alpha   90.00
_cell.angle_beta   90.00
_cell.angle_gamma   90.00
#
_symmetry.space_group_name_H-M   'P 1'
#
loop_
_entity.id
_entity.type
_entity.pdbx_description
1 polymer ?
#
loop_
_entity_poly.entity_id
_entity_poly.type
_entity_poly.pdbx_seq_one_letter_code
_entity_poly.pdbx_strand_id
1 'polypeptide(L)'
;MNHEEEVLLECFCCHYLTIKERGNYEICAVCGWEDDGSNNKEIYSNSNHMTLLEGQANFQKKHHSMKTIDLKTSLKIREKYYLAK
;
A
#
# COMPACT_ATOMS: atom_id res chain seq x y z
N MET A 1 -30.69 12.48 -4.36
CA MET A 1 -29.89 11.25 -4.60
C MET A 1 -29.15 11.00 -3.30
N ASN A 2 -29.43 9.88 -2.66
CA ASN A 2 -28.78 9.54 -1.40
C ASN A 2 -27.30 9.30 -1.69
N HIS A 3 -26.43 10.15 -1.16
CA HIS A 3 -25.01 9.88 -1.08
C HIS A 3 -24.82 8.92 0.10
N GLU A 4 -25.05 7.63 -0.13
CA GLU A 4 -24.47 6.63 0.76
C GLU A 4 -22.96 6.73 0.60
N GLU A 5 -22.27 7.16 1.65
CA GLU A 5 -20.81 7.16 1.69
C GLU A 5 -20.31 5.74 1.43
N GLU A 6 -19.55 5.54 0.36
CA GLU A 6 -18.98 4.24 0.00
C GLU A 6 -17.97 3.85 1.10
N VAL A 7 -18.36 2.91 1.97
CA VAL A 7 -17.48 2.41 3.04
C VAL A 7 -16.42 1.53 2.42
N LEU A 8 -15.17 2.01 2.43
CA LEU A 8 -14.02 1.22 1.99
C LEU A 8 -13.52 0.31 3.12
N LEU A 9 -13.00 -0.84 2.70
CA LEU A 9 -12.43 -1.88 3.53
C LEU A 9 -10.89 -1.84 3.42
N GLU A 10 -10.22 -2.28 4.48
CA GLU A 10 -8.76 -2.33 4.52
C GLU A 10 -8.21 -3.35 3.51
N CYS A 11 -7.12 -3.05 2.81
CA CYS A 11 -6.39 -4.10 2.11
C CYS A 11 -5.66 -5.01 3.13
N PHE A 12 -5.81 -6.33 3.03
CA PHE A 12 -5.12 -7.25 3.96
C PHE A 12 -3.59 -7.15 3.90
N CYS A 13 -3.03 -6.68 2.77
CA CYS A 13 -1.59 -6.53 2.58
C CYS A 13 -1.03 -5.23 3.18
N CYS A 14 -1.68 -4.08 2.95
CA CYS A 14 -1.12 -2.78 3.35
C CYS A 14 -1.94 -2.01 4.40
N HIS A 15 -3.13 -2.50 4.76
CA HIS A 15 -4.05 -1.91 5.73
C HIS A 15 -4.62 -0.52 5.38
N TYR A 16 -4.38 -0.02 4.17
CA TYR A 16 -5.08 1.17 3.67
C TYR A 16 -6.50 0.82 3.23
N LEU A 17 -7.46 1.73 3.45
CA LEU A 17 -8.86 1.60 3.02
C LEU A 17 -8.95 1.83 1.51
N THR A 18 -8.94 0.75 0.73
CA THR A 18 -8.93 0.82 -0.74
C THR A 18 -9.85 -0.18 -1.41
N ILE A 19 -10.48 -1.08 -0.66
CA ILE A 19 -11.27 -2.19 -1.20
C ILE A 19 -12.75 -1.87 -1.00
N LYS A 20 -13.54 -1.87 -2.07
CA LYS A 20 -14.99 -1.64 -2.05
C LYS A 20 -15.75 -2.87 -1.57
N GLU A 21 -15.29 -4.06 -1.98
CA GLU A 21 -15.95 -5.33 -1.69
C GLU A 21 -14.93 -6.45 -1.48
N ARG A 22 -15.15 -7.31 -0.47
CA ARG A 22 -14.25 -8.42 -0.15
C ARG A 22 -14.31 -9.54 -1.18
N GLY A 23 -13.14 -10.05 -1.56
CA GLY A 23 -13.03 -11.25 -2.38
C GLY A 23 -13.56 -11.10 -3.81
N ASN A 24 -13.71 -9.85 -4.27
CA ASN A 24 -14.15 -9.53 -5.63
C ASN A 24 -12.95 -9.24 -6.55
N TYR A 25 -11.76 -9.74 -6.20
CA TYR A 25 -10.52 -9.60 -6.98
C TYR A 25 -10.14 -8.14 -7.28
N GLU A 26 -10.54 -7.21 -6.41
CA GLU A 26 -10.15 -5.81 -6.54
C GLU A 26 -8.66 -5.63 -6.22
N ILE A 27 -7.97 -4.86 -7.05
CA ILE A 27 -6.56 -4.57 -6.87
C ILE A 27 -6.41 -3.33 -6.00
N CYS A 28 -5.74 -3.47 -4.86
CA CYS A 28 -5.40 -2.36 -3.98
C CYS A 28 -4.53 -1.32 -4.72
N ALA A 29 -5.05 -0.11 -4.88
CA ALA A 29 -4.35 1.00 -5.54
C ALA A 29 -3.05 1.45 -4.83
N VAL A 30 -2.82 1.03 -3.58
CA VAL A 30 -1.63 1.40 -2.79
C VAL A 30 -0.51 0.38 -2.92
N CYS A 31 -0.81 -0.92 -2.79
CA CYS A 31 0.21 -1.96 -2.75
C CYS A 31 0.18 -2.94 -3.92
N GLY A 32 -0.88 -2.91 -4.74
CA GLY A 32 -1.08 -3.81 -5.87
C GLY A 32 -1.57 -5.22 -5.50
N TRP A 33 -1.90 -5.46 -4.22
CA TRP A 33 -2.48 -6.75 -3.80
C TRP A 33 -3.91 -6.90 -4.35
N GLU A 34 -4.18 -8.00 -5.04
CA GLU A 34 -5.50 -8.40 -5.51
C GLU A 34 -6.25 -9.14 -4.40
N ASP A 35 -7.44 -8.66 -4.04
CA ASP A 35 -8.25 -9.24 -2.96
C ASP A 35 -8.94 -10.53 -3.42
N ASP A 36 -8.24 -11.66 -3.30
CA ASP A 36 -8.76 -13.01 -3.54
C ASP A 36 -9.68 -13.53 -2.41
N GLY A 37 -9.97 -12.69 -1.41
CA GLY A 37 -10.88 -12.97 -0.31
C GLY A 37 -10.24 -13.74 0.85
N SER A 38 -9.00 -14.21 0.70
CA SER A 38 -8.26 -14.88 1.77
C SER A 38 -7.50 -13.88 2.62
N ASN A 39 -7.67 -13.96 3.95
CA ASN A 39 -6.81 -13.27 4.91
C ASN A 39 -5.79 -14.21 5.59
N ASN A 40 -5.71 -15.47 5.14
CA ASN A 40 -4.76 -16.42 5.71
C ASN A 40 -3.35 -16.07 5.23
N LYS A 41 -2.47 -15.73 6.18
CA LYS A 41 -1.14 -15.22 5.92
C LYS A 41 -0.19 -16.22 5.26
N GLU A 42 -0.43 -17.51 5.45
CA GLU A 42 0.48 -18.60 5.07
C GLU A 42 0.04 -19.33 3.80
N ILE A 43 -1.20 -19.13 3.35
CA ILE A 43 -1.69 -19.74 2.11
C ILE A 43 -1.14 -18.96 0.92
N TYR A 44 -0.66 -19.71 -0.08
CA TYR A 44 -0.21 -19.14 -1.35
C TYR A 44 -1.40 -18.59 -2.12
N SER A 45 -1.37 -17.29 -2.43
CA SER A 45 -2.35 -16.65 -3.30
C SER A 45 -1.94 -16.81 -4.76
N ASN A 46 -2.80 -17.45 -5.56
CA ASN A 46 -2.53 -17.64 -6.99
C ASN A 46 -2.56 -16.31 -7.76
N SER A 47 -3.48 -15.40 -7.45
CA SER A 47 -3.57 -14.08 -8.10
C SER A 47 -2.34 -13.21 -7.81
N ASN A 48 -1.83 -13.28 -6.58
CA ASN A 48 -0.70 -12.44 -6.14
C ASN A 48 0.67 -13.11 -6.32
N HIS A 49 0.68 -14.40 -6.67
CA HIS A 49 1.88 -15.24 -6.82
C HIS A 49 2.80 -15.26 -5.59
N MET A 50 2.24 -15.06 -4.40
CA MET A 50 2.94 -15.11 -3.11
C MET A 50 1.95 -15.28 -1.96
N THR A 51 2.45 -15.58 -0.77
CA THR A 51 1.65 -15.56 0.46
C THR A 51 1.34 -14.13 0.88
N LEU A 52 0.26 -13.93 1.64
CA LEU A 52 -0.08 -12.62 2.19
C LEU A 52 1.02 -12.10 3.14
N LEU A 53 1.70 -12.99 3.87
CA LEU A 53 2.86 -12.62 4.69
C LEU A 53 4.02 -12.04 3.85
N GLU A 54 4.32 -12.65 2.70
CA GLU A 54 5.33 -12.14 1.77
C GLU A 54 4.91 -10.79 1.16
N GLY A 55 3.63 -10.64 0.81
CA GLY A 55 3.07 -9.38 0.33
C GLY A 55 3.27 -8.24 1.34
N GLN A 56 2.91 -8.47 2.60
CA GLN A 56 3.11 -7.52 3.71
C GLN A 56 4.59 -7.13 3.86
N ALA A 57 5.50 -8.11 3.84
CA ALA A 57 6.94 -7.87 3.95
C ALA A 57 7.48 -7.06 2.75
N ASN A 58 7.02 -7.37 1.53
CA ASN A 58 7.41 -6.65 0.31
C ASN A 58 6.94 -5.18 0.35
N PHE A 59 5.71 -4.95 0.81
CA PHE A 59 5.19 -3.60 1.01
C PHE A 59 6.04 -2.81 2.01
N GLN A 60 6.32 -3.39 3.18
CA GLN A 60 7.17 -2.74 4.20
C GLN A 60 8.56 -2.39 3.67
N LYS A 61 9.22 -3.31 2.95
CA LYS A 61 10.53 -3.05 2.32
C LYS A 61 10.47 -1.88 1.35
N LYS A 62 9.49 -1.84 0.44
CA LYS A 62 9.29 -0.73 -0.51
C LYS A 62 9.08 0.59 0.22
N HIS A 63 8.25 0.61 1.26
CA HIS A 63 7.97 1.81 2.05
C HIS A 63 9.17 2.29 2.89
N HIS A 64 10.01 1.39 3.37
CA HIS A 64 11.27 1.75 4.02
C HIS A 64 12.28 2.31 3.01
N SER A 65 12.39 1.71 1.83
CA SER A 65 13.26 2.22 0.76
C SER A 65 12.84 3.61 0.28
N MET A 66 11.55 3.97 0.31
CA MET A 66 11.07 5.32 0.01
C MET A 66 11.38 6.36 1.10
N LYS A 67 11.72 5.95 2.32
CA LYS A 67 12.20 6.84 3.40
C LYS A 67 13.71 7.12 3.34
N THR A 68 14.42 6.62 2.33
CA THR A 68 15.89 6.72 2.27
C THR A 68 16.42 8.09 1.80
N ILE A 69 15.56 9.00 1.36
CA ILE A 69 15.92 10.42 1.45
C ILE A 69 15.72 10.80 2.92
N ASP A 70 16.78 10.67 3.71
CA ASP A 70 16.82 11.19 5.09
C ASP A 70 16.22 12.61 5.09
N LEU A 71 15.37 12.89 6.08
CA LEU A 71 14.75 14.21 6.25
C LEU A 71 15.80 15.32 6.21
N LYS A 72 17.02 15.06 6.70
CA LYS A 72 18.14 16.01 6.58
C LYS A 72 18.56 16.25 5.13
N THR A 73 18.58 15.22 4.30
CA THR A 73 18.85 15.33 2.86
C THR A 73 17.75 16.11 2.15
N SER A 74 16.48 15.86 2.49
CA SER A 74 15.34 16.62 1.97
C SER A 74 15.41 18.11 2.34
N LEU A 75 15.73 18.42 3.61
CA LEU A 75 15.87 19.79 4.10
C LEU A 75 17.05 20.53 3.44
N LYS A 76 18.19 19.85 3.26
CA LYS A 76 19.36 20.44 2.56
C LYS A 76 19.07 20.76 1.09
N ILE A 77 18.36 19.88 0.39
CA ILE A 77 17.95 20.13 -0.99
C ILE A 77 17.02 21.36 -1.05
N ARG A 78 16.08 21.43 -0.10
CA ARG A 78 15.12 22.55 0.01
C ARG A 78 15.84 23.87 0.30
N GLU A 79 16.75 23.92 1.27
CA GLU A 79 17.53 25.12 1.62
C GLU A 79 18.36 25.62 0.43
N LYS A 80 19.05 24.71 -0.26
CA LYS A 80 19.83 25.06 -1.47
C LYS A 80 18.95 25.66 -2.58
N TYR A 81 17.74 25.15 -2.77
CA TYR A 81 16.80 25.69 -3.75
C TYR A 81 16.34 27.13 -3.40
N TYR A 82 16.08 27.42 -2.13
CA TYR A 82 15.68 28.76 -1.70
C TYR A 82 16.83 29.77 -1.71
N LEU A 83 18.07 29.33 -1.45
CA LEU A 83 19.27 30.19 -1.54
C LEU A 83 19.74 30.44 -2.98
N ALA A 84 19.26 29.64 -3.94
CA ALA A 84 19.54 29.81 -5.36
C ALA A 84 18.48 30.66 -6.10
N LYS A 85 17.51 31.22 -5.38
CA LYS A 85 16.57 32.24 -5.83
C LYS A 85 16.96 33.59 -5.25
#